data_AF-A0A5Q2RFJ2-F1
#
_entry.id   AF-A0A5Q2RFJ2-F1
#
_cell.length_a   1.000
_cell.length_b   1.000
_cell.length_c   1.000
_cell.angle_alpha   90.00
_cell.angle_beta   90.00
_cell.angle_gamma   90.00
#
_symmetry.space_group_name_H-M   'P 1'
#
loop_
_entity.id
_entity.type
_entity.pdbx_description
1 polymer ?
#
loop_
_entity_poly.entity_id
_entity_poly.type
_entity_poly.pdbx_seq_one_letter_code
_entity_poly.pdbx_strand_id
1 'polypeptide(L)' 'MLELHRQHPDGLTDDEMAELAEGEHGPSLGRRRKDLVDEGLIVPTLLTRPTRRGAQAVVWRIVDGAL' A
#
# COMPACT_ATOMS: atom_id res chain seq x y z
N MET A 1 -7.25 -1.25 4.91
CA MET A 1 -5.89 -1.41 4.34
C MET A 1 -5.73 -2.71 3.58
N LEU A 2 -5.84 -3.89 4.23
CA LEU A 2 -5.71 -5.17 3.51
C LEU A 2 -6.76 -5.35 2.39
N GLU A 3 -8.03 -5.04 2.67
CA GLU A 3 -9.10 -5.11 1.66
C GLU A 3 -8.83 -4.20 0.46
N LEU A 4 -8.20 -3.05 0.69
CA LEU A 4 -7.82 -2.15 -0.38
C LEU A 4 -6.77 -2.80 -1.29
N HIS A 5 -5.79 -3.51 -0.73
CA HIS A 5 -4.86 -4.29 -1.55
C HIS A 5 -5.54 -5.46 -2.27
N ARG A 6 -6.63 -6.04 -1.74
CA ARG A 6 -7.38 -7.12 -2.42
C ARG A 6 -8.13 -6.60 -3.64
N GLN A 7 -8.63 -5.37 -3.57
CA GLN A 7 -9.27 -4.69 -4.69
C GLN A 7 -8.27 -4.22 -5.76
N HIS A 8 -6.99 -4.11 -5.40
CA HIS A 8 -5.91 -3.64 -6.26
C HIS A 8 -4.76 -4.66 -6.32
N PRO A 9 -4.94 -5.79 -7.03
CA PRO A 9 -3.96 -6.88 -7.05
C PRO A 9 -2.62 -6.48 -7.67
N ASP A 10 -2.61 -5.47 -8.54
CA ASP A 10 -1.38 -4.89 -9.11
C ASP A 10 -0.56 -4.09 -8.08
N GLY A 11 -1.10 -3.89 -6.87
CA GLY A 11 -0.49 -3.17 -5.78
C GLY A 11 -0.75 -1.67 -5.79
N LEU A 12 -0.43 -1.04 -4.67
CA LEU A 12 -0.67 0.38 -4.41
C LEU A 12 0.58 1.02 -3.80
N THR A 13 0.82 2.28 -4.14
CA THR A 13 1.78 3.16 -3.49
C THR A 13 1.19 3.83 -2.25
N ASP A 14 2.04 4.35 -1.36
CA ASP A 14 1.55 5.09 -0.18
C ASP A 14 0.67 6.31 -0.55
N ASP A 15 0.93 6.93 -1.71
CA ASP A 15 0.11 8.02 -2.24
C ASP A 15 -1.28 7.49 -2.66
N GLU A 16 -1.35 6.47 -3.52
CA GLU A 16 -2.62 5.85 -3.94
C GLU A 16 -3.43 5.31 -2.73
N MET A 17 -2.75 4.73 -1.73
CA MET A 17 -3.41 4.27 -0.51
C MET A 17 -4.05 5.42 0.27
N ALA A 18 -3.36 6.57 0.38
CA ALA A 18 -3.88 7.75 1.08
C ALA A 18 -5.08 8.38 0.34
N GLU A 19 -5.14 8.26 -0.98
CA GLU A 19 -6.30 8.70 -1.77
C GLU A 19 -7.52 7.83 -1.51
N LEU A 20 -7.33 6.51 -1.56
CA LEU A 20 -8.42 5.53 -1.52
C LEU A 20 -8.94 5.29 -0.11
N ALA A 21 -8.14 5.53 0.92
CA ALA A 21 -8.54 5.35 2.32
C ALA A 21 -9.39 6.52 2.89
N GLU A 22 -10.02 7.33 2.03
CA GLU A 22 -10.91 8.48 2.32
C GLU A 22 -10.90 8.94 3.80
N GLY A 23 -10.00 9.85 4.16
CA GLY A 23 -9.97 10.48 5.49
C GLY A 23 -8.96 9.88 6.48
N GLU A 24 -8.19 8.86 6.10
CA GLU A 24 -7.02 8.45 6.88
C GLU A 24 -5.82 9.39 6.70
N HIS A 25 -5.23 9.81 7.82
CA HIS A 25 -4.03 10.64 7.82
C HIS A 25 -2.77 9.81 7.62
N GLY A 26 -1.78 10.34 6.89
CA GLY A 26 -0.51 9.65 6.57
C GLY A 26 0.16 8.86 7.71
N PRO A 27 0.20 9.36 8.97
CA PRO A 27 0.76 8.60 10.09
C PRO A 27 0.01 7.31 10.45
N SER A 28 -1.33 7.30 10.35
CA SER A 28 -2.12 6.08 10.60
C SER A 28 -1.95 5.07 9.47
N LEU A 29 -1.83 5.56 8.24
CA LEU A 29 -1.62 4.74 7.05
C LEU A 29 -0.26 4.05 7.07
N GLY A 30 0.81 4.78 7.37
CA GLY A 30 2.15 4.22 7.50
C GLY A 30 2.24 3.14 8.60
N ARG A 31 1.52 3.34 9.72
CA ARG A 31 1.42 2.33 10.78
C ARG A 31 0.68 1.08 10.32
N ARG A 32 -0.51 1.23 9.74
CA ARG A 32 -1.30 0.09 9.22
C ARG A 32 -0.54 -0.68 8.15
N ARG A 33 0.17 0.01 7.25
CA ARG A 33 1.05 -0.62 6.27
C ARG A 33 2.14 -1.44 6.95
N LYS A 34 2.80 -0.87 7.95
CA LYS A 34 3.83 -1.59 8.71
C LYS A 34 3.25 -2.85 9.38
N ASP A 35 2.10 -2.74 10.04
CA ASP A 35 1.45 -3.89 10.69
C ASP A 35 1.18 -5.01 9.66
N LEU A 36 0.68 -4.68 8.47
CA LEU A 36 0.47 -5.66 7.39
C LEU A 36 1.78 -6.28 6.84
N VAL A 37 2.87 -5.52 6.80
CA VAL A 37 4.18 -6.04 6.40
C VAL A 37 4.73 -6.98 7.48
N ASP A 38 4.62 -6.60 8.75
CA ASP A 38 5.09 -7.39 9.89
C ASP A 38 4.28 -8.70 10.02
N GLU A 39 3.01 -8.70 9.63
CA GLU A 39 2.15 -9.89 9.53
C GLU A 39 2.39 -10.72 8.25
N GLY A 40 3.23 -10.25 7.32
CA GLY A 40 3.52 -10.95 6.07
C GLY A 40 2.38 -10.95 5.06
N LEU A 41 1.44 -10.00 5.17
CA LEU A 41 0.27 -9.90 4.31
C LEU A 41 0.54 -9.09 3.04
N ILE A 42 1.44 -8.10 3.12
CA ILE A 42 1.90 -7.32 1.97
C ILE A 42 3.42 -7.22 1.94
N VAL A 43 3.97 -7.02 0.75
CA VAL A 43 5.41 -6.84 0.52
C VAL A 43 5.71 -5.63 -0.36
N PRO A 44 6.86 -4.96 -0.14
CA PRO A 44 7.37 -4.01 -1.11
C PRO A 44 7.76 -4.73 -2.39
N THR A 45 7.44 -4.14 -3.53
CA THR A 45 7.93 -4.61 -4.82
C THR A 45 9.16 -3.82 -5.27
N LEU A 46 9.79 -4.26 -6.36
CA LEU A 46 10.84 -3.48 -7.03
C LEU A 46 10.28 -2.39 -7.96
N LEU A 47 8.96 -2.28 -8.07
CA LEU A 47 8.30 -1.31 -8.93
C LEU A 47 8.03 -0.02 -8.16
N THR A 48 8.20 1.11 -8.86
CA THR A 48 7.74 2.41 -8.38
C THR A 48 6.73 3.00 -9.35
N ARG A 49 5.83 3.84 -8.83
CA ARG A 49 4.92 4.66 -9.63
C ARG A 49 5.04 6.13 -9.25
N PRO A 50 4.82 7.06 -10.20
CA PRO A 50 4.74 8.47 -9.89
C PRO A 50 3.54 8.77 -8.99
N THR A 51 3.81 9.45 -7.89
CA THR A 51 2.81 10.10 -7.03
C THR A 51 2.20 11.31 -7.71
N ARG A 52 1.09 11.83 -7.18
CA ARG A 52 0.46 13.08 -7.63
C ARG A 52 1.40 14.30 -7.63
N ARG A 53 2.46 14.28 -6.82
CA ARG A 53 3.47 15.35 -6.73
C ARG A 53 4.71 15.11 -7.60
N GLY A 54 4.71 14.06 -8.42
CA GLY A 54 5.79 13.71 -9.35
C GLY A 54 6.94 12.92 -8.72
N ALA A 55 6.95 12.70 -7.41
CA ALA A 55 7.91 11.82 -6.75
C ALA A 55 7.61 10.35 -7.06
N GLN A 56 8.61 9.47 -7.02
CA GLN A 56 8.41 8.02 -7.17
C GLN A 56 8.11 7.37 -5.81
N ALA A 57 7.10 6.52 -5.75
CA ALA A 57 6.74 5.74 -4.56
C ALA A 57 6.75 4.24 -4.86
N VAL A 58 7.17 3.45 -3.87
CA VAL A 58 7.21 1.98 -3.96
C VAL A 58 5.80 1.43 -4.03
N VAL A 59 5.58 0.44 -4.91
CA VAL A 59 4.33 -0.29 -5.00
C VAL A 59 4.35 -1.45 -4.01
N TRP A 60 3.31 -1.54 -3.18
CA TRP A 60 3.08 -2.59 -2.19
C TRP A 60 2.01 -3.56 -2.69
N ARG A 61 2.25 -4.87 -2.57
CA ARG A 61 1.35 -5.93 -3.06
C ARG A 61 1.04 -6.95 -1.98
N ILE A 62 -0.11 -7.63 -2.11
CA ILE A 62 -0.42 -8.82 -1.31
C ILE A 62 0.60 -9.92 -1.57
N VAL A 63 0.99 -10.62 -0.52
CA VAL A 63 1.79 -11.84 -0.63
C VAL A 63 0.93 -12.96 -1.21
N ASP A 64 1.41 -13.62 -2.27
CA ASP A 64 0.72 -14.76 -2.86
C ASP A 64 0.50 -15.85 -1.79
N GLY A 65 -0.77 -16.09 -1.42
CA GLY A 65 -1.15 -16.99 -0.32
C GLY A 65 -1.66 -16.33 0.96
N ALA A 66 -1.68 -15.01 1.06
CA ALA A 66 -2.38 -14.30 2.14
C ALA A 66 -3.91 -14.39 1.93
N LEU A 67 -4.53 -15.42 2.52
CA LEU A 67 -5.98 -15.69 2.50
C LEU A 67 -6.74 -14.78 3.48
#